data_AF-A0A810BKF0-F1
#
_entry.id   AF-A0A810BKF0-F1
#
_cell.length_a   1.000
_cell.length_b   1.000
_cell.length_c   1.000
_cell.angle_alpha   90.00
_cell.angle_beta   90.00
_cell.angle_gamma   90.00
#
_symmetry.space_group_name_H-M   'P 1'
#
loop_
_entity.id
_entity.type
_entity.pdbx_description
1 polymer ?
#
loop_
_entity_poly.entity_id
_entity_poly.type
_entity_poly.pdbx_seq_one_letter_code
_entity_poly.pdbx_strand_id
1 'polypeptide(L)' 'MRHVVRTVVYVIDMADTEHVARAHSEAFDAVRPASTLVQVSALTPTSARVEIEVVAIISA' A
#
# COMPACT_ATOMS: atom_id res chain seq x y z
N MET A 1 11.95 -0.77 -5.55
CA MET A 1 11.05 -1.52 -4.63
C MET A 1 11.68 -2.79 -4.02
N ARG A 2 12.80 -3.32 -4.54
CA ARG A 2 13.42 -4.58 -4.05
C ARG A 2 13.73 -4.71 -2.55
N HIS A 3 13.86 -3.58 -1.84
CA HIS A 3 14.22 -3.54 -0.42
C HIS A 3 13.01 -3.40 0.51
N VAL A 4 11.81 -3.30 -0.05
CA VAL A 4 10.57 -3.10 0.70
C VAL A 4 10.20 -4.40 1.39
N VAL A 5 10.00 -4.34 2.71
CA VAL A 5 9.67 -5.51 3.54
C VAL A 5 8.25 -5.46 4.09
N ARG A 6 7.64 -4.27 4.15
CA ARG A 6 6.28 -4.07 4.65
C ARG A 6 5.58 -2.91 3.94
N THR A 7 4.29 -3.09 3.70
CA THR A 7 3.37 -2.04 3.24
C THR A 7 2.14 -1.99 4.14
N VAL A 8 1.66 -0.78 4.45
CA VAL A 8 0.33 -0.57 5.03
C VAL A 8 -0.46 0.30 4.08
N VAL A 9 -1.62 -0.18 3.67
CA VAL A 9 -2.49 0.48 2.71
C VAL A 9 -3.74 0.98 3.42
N TYR A 10 -3.93 2.30 3.40
CA TYR A 10 -5.08 2.98 3.96
C TYR A 10 -6.00 3.38 2.81
N VAL A 11 -7.25 2.91 2.80
CA VAL A 11 -8.26 3.27 1.80
C VAL A 11 -9.42 4.05 2.44
N ILE A 12 -10.09 4.90 1.65
CA ILE A 12 -11.35 5.54 2.08
C ILE A 12 -12.55 4.63 1.88
N ASP A 13 -12.52 3.79 0.84
CA ASP A 13 -13.63 2.92 0.44
C ASP A 13 -13.10 1.52 0.10
N MET A 14 -13.64 0.48 0.76
CA MET A 14 -13.29 -0.91 0.47
C MET A 14 -13.65 -1.35 -0.96
N ALA A 15 -14.52 -0.63 -1.68
CA ALA A 15 -14.78 -0.88 -3.09
C ALA A 15 -13.53 -0.71 -3.98
N ASP A 16 -12.53 0.04 -3.52
CA ASP A 16 -11.29 0.27 -4.26
C ASP A 16 -10.26 -0.88 -4.07
N THR A 17 -10.54 -1.88 -3.22
CA THR A 17 -9.56 -2.92 -2.83
C THR A 17 -9.00 -3.73 -4.00
N GLU A 18 -9.80 -4.10 -4.99
CA GLU A 18 -9.31 -4.85 -6.16
C GLU A 18 -8.34 -4.03 -7.01
N HIS A 19 -8.61 -2.73 -7.17
CA HIS A 19 -7.73 -1.81 -7.88
C HIS A 19 -6.40 -1.64 -7.15
N VAL A 20 -6.47 -1.50 -5.83
CA VAL A 20 -5.30 -1.38 -4.95
C VAL A 20 -4.47 -2.67 -4.95
N ALA A 21 -5.11 -3.83 -4.83
CA ALA A 21 -4.42 -5.13 -4.83
C ALA A 21 -3.70 -5.41 -6.15
N ARG A 22 -4.33 -5.04 -7.28
CA ARG A 22 -3.70 -5.13 -8.60
C ARG A 22 -2.47 -4.22 -8.69
N ALA A 23 -2.60 -2.94 -8.32
CA ALA A 23 -1.48 -2.00 -8.34
C ALA A 23 -0.34 -2.42 -7.40
N HIS A 24 -0.68 -2.94 -6.21
CA HIS A 24 0.30 -3.48 -5.26
C HIS A 24 1.05 -4.67 -5.86
N SER A 25 0.34 -5.60 -6.50
CA SER A 25 0.96 -6.76 -7.16
C SER A 25 1.87 -6.31 -8.31
N GLU A 26 1.40 -5.45 -9.22
CA GLU A 26 2.21 -4.91 -10.32
C GLU A 26 3.53 -4.28 -9.83
N ALA A 27 3.49 -3.61 -8.68
CA ALA A 27 4.63 -2.94 -8.07
C ALA A 27 5.57 -3.89 -7.29
N PHE A 28 5.01 -4.89 -6.59
CA PHE A 28 5.72 -5.67 -5.57
C PHE A 28 5.77 -7.20 -5.82
N ASP A 29 5.28 -7.73 -6.95
CA ASP A 29 5.19 -9.17 -7.19
C ASP A 29 6.53 -9.92 -7.05
N ALA A 30 7.64 -9.26 -7.35
CA ALA A 30 8.98 -9.81 -7.22
C ALA A 30 9.49 -9.94 -5.76
N VAL A 31 8.95 -9.14 -4.83
CA VAL A 31 9.46 -9.02 -3.44
C VAL A 31 8.47 -9.56 -2.42
N ARG A 32 7.17 -9.41 -2.70
CA ARG A 32 6.05 -9.86 -1.86
C ARG A 32 6.21 -9.43 -0.38
N PRO A 33 6.21 -8.12 -0.09
CA PRO A 33 6.31 -7.62 1.28
C PRO A 33 5.11 -8.05 2.13
N ALA A 34 5.28 -8.07 3.45
CA ALA A 34 4.14 -8.18 4.36
C ALA A 34 3.18 -7.01 4.12
N SER A 35 1.88 -7.28 4.01
CA SER A 35 0.88 -6.28 3.66
C SER A 35 -0.27 -6.25 4.65
N THR A 36 -0.74 -5.04 4.95
CA THR A 36 -1.98 -4.78 5.68
C THR A 36 -2.80 -3.79 4.86
N LEU A 37 -4.09 -4.04 4.71
CA LEU A 37 -5.03 -3.10 4.09
C LEU A 37 -6.17 -2.83 5.07
N VAL A 38 -6.46 -1.56 5.32
CA VAL A 38 -7.55 -1.14 6.20
C VAL A 38 -8.28 0.07 5.61
N GLN A 39 -9.56 0.20 5.92
CA GLN A 39 -10.32 1.41 5.64
C GLN A 39 -10.15 2.40 6.79
N VAL A 40 -9.93 3.67 6.45
CA VAL A 40 -9.85 4.81 7.38
C VAL A 40 -10.94 5.84 7.08
N SER A 41 -11.18 6.78 7.99
CA SER A 41 -12.26 7.77 7.84
C SER A 41 -11.94 8.90 6.85
N ALA A 42 -10.67 9.29 6.74
CA ALA A 42 -10.19 10.36 5.86
C ALA A 42 -8.67 10.23 5.62
N LEU A 43 -8.19 10.85 4.54
CA LEU A 43 -6.78 10.96 4.15
C LEU A 43 -6.44 12.42 3.83
N THR A 44 -5.14 12.73 3.71
CA THR A 44 -4.66 14.05 3.28
C THR A 44 -3.89 13.93 1.96
N PRO A 45 -4.23 14.69 0.90
CA PRO A 45 -5.37 15.60 0.80
C PRO A 45 -6.72 14.86 0.83
N THR A 46 -7.81 15.55 1.11
CA THR A 46 -9.16 14.96 1.20
C THR A 46 -9.66 14.35 -0.12
N SER A 47 -9.01 14.64 -1.24
CA SER A 47 -9.24 14.00 -2.54
C SER A 47 -8.54 12.65 -2.71
N ALA A 48 -7.64 12.27 -1.80
CA ALA A 48 -6.94 11.00 -1.85
C ALA A 48 -7.90 9.84 -1.56
N ARG A 49 -7.82 8.79 -2.39
CA ARG A 49 -8.58 7.54 -2.24
C ARG A 49 -7.80 6.46 -1.48
N VAL A 50 -6.47 6.53 -1.59
CA VAL A 50 -5.53 5.56 -1.02
C VAL A 50 -4.25 6.28 -0.58
N GLU A 51 -3.69 5.84 0.53
CA GLU A 51 -2.35 6.19 1.00
C GLU A 51 -1.59 4.91 1.35
N ILE A 52 -0.28 4.85 1.05
CA ILE A 52 0.54 3.65 1.29
C ILE A 52 1.80 4.03 2.08
N GLU A 53 1.90 3.50 3.29
CA GLU A 53 3.13 3.51 4.07
C GLU A 53 4.02 2.34 3.65
N VAL A 54 5.33 2.59 3.52
CA VAL A 54 6.31 1.60 3.08
C VAL A 54 7.50 1.58 4.02
N VAL A 55 7.91 0.38 4.45
CA VAL A 55 9.15 0.16 5.20
C VAL A 55 10.13 -0.61 4.33
N ALA A 56 11.35 -0.11 4.22
CA ALA A 56 12.45 -0.74 3.49
C ALA A 56 13.70 -0.87 4.36
N ILE A 57 14.45 -1.96 4.15
CA ILE A 57 15.74 -2.19 4.81
C ILE A 57 16.84 -2.00 3.77
N ILE A 58 17.71 -1.02 3.97
CA ILE A 58 18.86 -0.75 3.09
C ILE A 58 20.13 -1.17 3.83
N SER A 59 20.94 -2.03 3.23
CA SER A 59 22.29 -2.32 3.73
C SER A 59 23.25 -1.17 3.36
N ALA A 60 24.18 -0.85 4.26
CA ALA A 60 25.27 0.08 4.01
C ALA A 60 26.29 -0.47 2.98
#